data_AF-A0A6S6TV35-F1
#
_entry.id   AF-A0A6S6TV35-F1
#
_cell.length_a   1.000
_cell.length_b   1.000
_cell.length_c   1.000
_cell.angle_alpha   90.00
_cell.angle_beta   90.00
_cell.angle_gamma   90.00
#
_symmetry.space_group_name_H-M   'P 1'
#
loop_
_entity.id
_entity.type
_entity.pdbx_description
1 polymer ?
#
loop_
_entity_poly.entity_id
_entity_poly.type
_entity_poly.pdbx_seq_one_letter_code
_entity_poly.pdbx_strand_id
1 'polypeptide(L)'
;MRRFNKEGETPLDDISGLKIKNISTRRELDEVEADNILDAYLKYTISPKQIEGIKFDTLFLQQLHRDMFAKVWSWAGEFRTTQTSIGIEAVNIRQALYQLMDDLAFWEDAWDY
;
A
#
# COMPACT_ATOMS: atom_id res chain seq x y z
N MET A 1 10.44 -9.08 -24.58
CA MET A 1 8.98 -8.91 -24.38
C MET A 1 8.74 -8.91 -22.88
N ARG A 2 8.10 -7.88 -22.31
CA ARG A 2 7.78 -7.84 -20.88
C ARG A 2 6.77 -8.96 -20.55
N ARG A 3 6.99 -9.72 -19.48
CA ARG A 3 6.12 -10.82 -19.04
C ARG A 3 5.79 -10.65 -17.56
N PHE A 4 4.65 -10.02 -17.30
CA PHE A 4 4.17 -9.76 -15.93
C PHE A 4 3.07 -10.69 -15.47
N ASN A 5 2.34 -11.32 -16.38
CA ASN A 5 1.24 -12.20 -16.02
C ASN A 5 1.77 -13.58 -15.64
N LYS A 6 1.29 -14.09 -14.51
CA LYS A 6 1.62 -15.40 -13.94
C LYS A 6 0.31 -16.11 -13.58
N GLU A 7 0.24 -17.41 -13.87
CA GLU A 7 -0.95 -18.20 -13.54
C GLU A 7 -1.18 -18.20 -12.02
N GLY A 8 -2.44 -17.95 -11.62
CA GLY A 8 -2.85 -17.87 -10.20
C GLY A 8 -2.74 -16.48 -9.57
N GLU A 9 -2.24 -15.47 -10.29
CA GLU A 9 -2.16 -14.09 -9.81
C GLU A 9 -3.12 -13.17 -10.58
N THR A 10 -3.55 -12.07 -9.95
CA THR A 10 -4.32 -11.05 -10.66
C THR A 10 -3.44 -10.46 -11.77
N PRO A 11 -3.89 -10.47 -13.04
CA PRO A 11 -3.12 -9.93 -14.15
C PRO A 11 -2.66 -8.49 -13.91
N LEU A 12 -1.41 -8.19 -14.29
CA LEU A 12 -0.87 -6.84 -14.20
C LEU A 12 -1.12 -6.10 -15.52
N ASP A 13 -2.36 -5.65 -15.67
CA ASP A 13 -2.85 -5.09 -16.94
C ASP A 13 -2.47 -3.61 -17.13
N ASP A 14 -2.14 -2.90 -16.05
CA ASP A 14 -1.70 -1.51 -16.07
C ASP A 14 -0.32 -1.33 -15.41
N ILE A 15 0.64 -0.86 -16.21
CA ILE A 15 2.01 -0.52 -15.78
C ILE A 15 2.34 0.96 -16.01
N SER A 16 1.34 1.80 -16.31
CA SER A 16 1.52 3.21 -16.68
C SER A 16 2.23 4.05 -15.61
N GLY A 17 2.15 3.63 -14.34
CA GLY A 17 2.84 4.28 -13.23
C GLY A 17 4.22 3.73 -12.89
N LEU A 18 4.74 2.73 -13.60
CA LEU A 18 6.01 2.08 -13.25
C LEU A 18 7.20 3.00 -13.54
N LYS A 19 7.96 3.37 -12.50
CA LYS A 19 9.13 4.26 -12.62
C LYS A 19 10.35 3.58 -13.19
N ILE A 20 10.50 2.27 -12.96
CA ILE A 20 11.72 1.52 -13.24
C ILE A 20 11.66 0.96 -14.66
N LYS A 21 12.47 1.53 -15.55
CA LYS A 21 12.42 1.23 -17.00
C LYS A 21 12.85 -0.19 -17.36
N ASN A 22 13.78 -0.75 -16.59
CA ASN A 22 14.48 -1.99 -16.93
C ASN A 22 13.81 -3.26 -16.40
N ILE A 23 12.69 -3.13 -15.68
CA ILE A 23 11.93 -4.30 -15.21
C ILE A 23 11.23 -4.95 -16.41
N SER A 24 11.45 -6.25 -16.55
CA SER A 24 11.01 -7.06 -17.69
C SER A 24 10.16 -8.28 -17.28
N THR A 25 10.25 -8.71 -16.03
CA THR A 25 9.50 -9.85 -15.49
C THR A 25 8.75 -9.51 -14.21
N ARG A 26 7.72 -10.30 -13.88
CA ARG A 26 7.00 -10.16 -12.61
C ARG A 26 7.90 -10.35 -11.40
N ARG A 27 8.77 -11.37 -11.43
CA ARG A 27 9.74 -11.62 -10.35
C ARG A 27 10.64 -10.41 -10.08
N GLU A 28 11.15 -9.77 -11.13
CA GLU A 28 11.98 -8.55 -10.97
C GLU A 28 11.18 -7.41 -10.34
N LEU A 29 9.89 -7.27 -10.68
CA LEU A 29 9.02 -6.29 -10.06
C LEU A 29 8.79 -6.60 -8.58
N ASP A 30 8.42 -7.85 -8.28
CA ASP A 30 8.13 -8.30 -6.92
C ASP A 30 9.37 -8.14 -6.01
N GLU A 31 10.57 -8.44 -6.51
CA GLU A 31 11.84 -8.27 -5.78
C GLU A 31 12.06 -6.81 -5.39
N VAL A 32 11.86 -5.88 -6.32
CA VAL A 32 12.06 -4.45 -6.02
C VAL A 32 10.93 -3.90 -5.14
N GLU A 33 9.70 -4.38 -5.28
CA GLU A 33 8.62 -4.05 -4.34
C GLU A 33 8.94 -4.54 -2.93
N ALA A 34 9.40 -5.78 -2.79
CA ALA A 34 9.76 -6.38 -1.50
C ALA A 34 10.86 -5.61 -0.78
N ASP A 35 11.92 -5.18 -1.49
CA ASP A 35 13.00 -4.38 -0.91
C ASP A 35 12.47 -3.04 -0.34
N ASN A 36 11.55 -2.38 -1.03
CA ASN A 36 10.99 -1.12 -0.56
C ASN A 36 9.97 -1.30 0.58
N ILE A 37 9.22 -2.40 0.56
CA ILE A 37 8.36 -2.80 1.68
C ILE A 37 9.22 -3.09 2.91
N LEU A 38 10.38 -3.73 2.74
CA LEU A 38 11.31 -3.99 3.84
C LEU A 38 11.83 -2.68 4.45
N ASP A 39 12.19 -1.68 3.65
CA ASP A 39 12.57 -0.35 4.16
C ASP A 39 11.47 0.27 5.03
N ALA A 40 10.22 0.23 4.57
CA ALA A 40 9.08 0.73 5.33
C ALA A 40 8.85 -0.10 6.61
N TYR A 41 8.95 -1.42 6.53
CA TYR A 41 8.87 -2.30 7.69
C TYR A 41 9.92 -1.92 8.75
N LEU A 42 11.19 -1.81 8.35
CA LEU A 42 12.29 -1.42 9.25
C LEU A 42 12.05 -0.05 9.91
N LYS A 43 11.42 0.87 9.19
CA LYS A 43 11.07 2.21 9.69
C LYS A 43 9.99 2.16 10.79
N TYR A 44 9.02 1.26 10.70
CA TYR A 44 7.81 1.29 11.53
C TYR A 44 7.70 0.15 12.56
N THR A 45 8.49 -0.92 12.50
CA THR A 45 8.25 -2.11 13.33
C THR A 45 9.42 -2.56 14.21
N ILE A 46 10.61 -1.98 14.06
CA ILE A 46 11.82 -2.43 14.77
C ILE A 46 11.81 -2.05 16.24
N SER A 47 11.15 -0.95 16.60
CA SER A 47 11.00 -0.53 17.98
C SER A 47 9.65 0.18 18.20
N PRO A 48 8.99 -0.03 19.36
CA PRO A 48 7.81 0.73 19.72
C PRO A 48 8.01 2.25 19.67
N LYS A 49 9.23 2.73 19.95
CA LYS A 49 9.58 4.15 19.89
C LYS A 49 9.44 4.75 18.48
N GLN A 50 9.52 3.95 17.42
CA GLN A 50 9.40 4.43 16.04
C GLN A 50 7.96 4.78 15.67
N ILE A 51 6.99 4.24 16.39
CA ILE A 51 5.56 4.49 16.18
C ILE A 51 4.95 5.31 17.31
N GLU A 52 5.74 5.67 18.31
CA GLU A 52 5.31 6.52 19.40
C GLU A 52 4.84 7.88 18.86
N GLY A 53 3.59 8.24 19.15
CA GLY A 53 2.98 9.49 18.66
C GLY A 53 2.52 9.45 17.20
N ILE A 54 2.65 8.33 16.48
CA ILE A 54 2.01 8.16 15.19
C ILE A 54 0.51 7.99 15.40
N LYS A 55 -0.27 8.90 14.81
CA LYS A 55 -1.72 8.72 14.71
C LYS A 55 -2.02 7.75 13.58
N PHE A 56 -2.69 6.64 13.88
CA PHE A 56 -3.13 5.68 12.87
C PHE A 56 -4.37 6.23 12.15
N ASP A 57 -4.16 7.11 11.18
CA ASP A 57 -5.22 7.73 10.37
C ASP A 57 -4.99 7.56 8.87
N THR A 58 -5.90 8.09 8.05
CA THR A 58 -5.80 8.01 6.60
C THR A 58 -4.52 8.64 6.05
N LEU A 59 -4.01 9.72 6.68
CA LEU A 59 -2.77 10.36 6.23
C LEU A 59 -1.57 9.45 6.50
N PHE A 60 -1.54 8.81 7.66
CA PHE A 60 -0.54 7.79 7.96
C PHE A 60 -0.58 6.63 6.96
N LEU A 61 -1.76 6.10 6.64
CA LEU A 61 -1.89 4.99 5.67
C LEU A 61 -1.41 5.40 4.26
N GLN A 62 -1.71 6.62 3.81
CA GLN A 62 -1.18 7.15 2.55
C GLN A 62 0.34 7.29 2.58
N GLN A 63 0.90 7.77 3.70
CA GLN A 63 2.34 7.91 3.87
C GLN A 63 3.04 6.54 3.94
N LEU A 64 2.48 5.57 4.66
CA LEU A 64 2.98 4.21 4.72
C LEU A 64 3.01 3.58 3.33
N HIS A 65 1.91 3.69 2.58
CA HIS A 65 1.85 3.20 1.20
C HIS A 65 2.86 3.91 0.29
N ARG A 66 3.06 5.23 0.49
CA ARG A 66 4.11 5.98 -0.23
C ARG A 66 5.50 5.43 0.11
N ASP A 67 5.81 5.20 1.38
CA ASP A 67 7.11 4.69 1.82
C ASP A 67 7.39 3.30 1.24
N MET A 68 6.36 2.44 1.16
CA MET A 68 6.46 1.08 0.60
C MET A 68 6.68 1.08 -0.92
N PHE A 69 6.09 2.02 -1.67
CA PHE A 69 5.99 1.88 -3.13
C PHE A 69 6.50 3.07 -3.95
N ALA A 70 6.88 4.21 -3.36
CA ALA A 70 7.21 5.42 -4.12
C ALA A 70 8.48 5.30 -4.96
N LYS A 71 9.37 4.35 -4.67
CA LYS A 71 10.53 4.05 -5.53
C LYS A 71 10.14 3.24 -6.77
N VAL A 72 9.03 2.52 -6.73
CA VAL A 72 8.53 1.66 -7.83
C VAL A 72 7.45 2.36 -8.65
N TRP A 73 6.47 2.97 -7.99
CA TRP A 73 5.24 3.48 -8.60
C TRP A 73 5.07 4.98 -8.43
N SER A 74 4.52 5.65 -9.47
CA SER A 74 4.22 7.09 -9.45
C SER A 74 3.00 7.45 -8.59
N TRP A 75 2.03 6.56 -8.51
CA TRP A 75 0.79 6.73 -7.78
C TRP A 75 0.90 6.34 -6.29
N ALA A 76 2.09 5.99 -5.80
CA ALA A 76 2.27 5.58 -4.42
C ALA A 76 1.83 6.67 -3.43
N GLY A 77 0.85 6.33 -2.59
CA GLY A 77 0.24 7.21 -1.60
C GLY A 77 -1.06 7.87 -2.07
N GLU A 78 -1.43 7.67 -3.33
CA GLU A 78 -2.67 8.19 -3.92
C GLU A 78 -3.77 7.13 -3.91
N PHE A 79 -5.03 7.57 -3.85
CA PHE A 79 -6.16 6.69 -4.07
C PHE A 79 -6.31 6.37 -5.55
N ARG A 80 -6.58 5.11 -5.87
CA ARG A 80 -6.94 4.76 -7.25
C ARG A 80 -8.23 5.47 -7.66
N THR A 81 -8.26 5.93 -8.90
CA THR A 81 -9.44 6.50 -9.55
C THR A 81 -10.11 5.51 -10.51
N THR A 82 -9.39 4.43 -10.86
CA THR A 82 -9.85 3.35 -11.71
C THR A 82 -10.51 2.26 -10.89
N GLN A 83 -11.50 1.59 -11.47
CA GLN A 83 -12.17 0.46 -10.83
C GLN A 83 -11.41 -0.85 -11.04
N THR A 84 -11.32 -1.64 -9.97
CA THR A 84 -10.75 -2.98 -9.97
C THR A 84 -11.88 -4.01 -9.89
N SER A 85 -11.61 -5.23 -10.34
CA SER A 85 -12.58 -6.34 -10.28
C SER A 85 -12.84 -6.85 -8.85
N ILE A 86 -11.95 -6.52 -7.89
CA ILE A 86 -12.02 -6.92 -6.49
C ILE A 86 -11.88 -5.68 -5.60
N GLY A 87 -12.63 -5.64 -4.49
CA GLY A 87 -12.58 -4.58 -3.48
C GLY A 87 -13.76 -3.59 -3.57
N ILE A 88 -13.68 -2.50 -2.79
CA ILE A 88 -14.69 -1.43 -2.77
C ILE A 88 -14.60 -0.55 -4.03
N GLU A 89 -15.63 0.20 -4.38
CA GLU A 89 -15.54 1.20 -5.45
C GLU A 89 -14.49 2.28 -5.15
N ALA A 90 -13.74 2.72 -6.18
CA ALA A 90 -12.67 3.72 -6.12
C ALA A 90 -13.09 4.99 -5.36
N VAL A 91 -14.29 5.48 -5.68
CA VAL A 91 -14.87 6.70 -5.11
C VAL A 91 -15.15 6.60 -3.61
N ASN A 92 -15.33 5.38 -3.09
CA ASN A 92 -15.70 5.12 -1.70
C ASN A 92 -14.51 4.76 -0.82
N ILE A 93 -13.29 4.61 -1.37
CA ILE A 93 -12.09 4.19 -0.61
C ILE A 93 -11.83 5.14 0.56
N ARG A 94 -11.88 6.46 0.32
CA ARG A 94 -11.63 7.45 1.37
C ARG A 94 -12.63 7.33 2.51
N GLN A 95 -13.92 7.20 2.19
CA GLN A 95 -14.97 7.06 3.20
C GLN A 95 -14.82 5.76 3.99
N ALA A 96 -14.53 4.65 3.32
CA ALA A 96 -14.31 3.37 3.99
C ALA A 96 -13.08 3.38 4.91
N LEU A 97 -12.01 4.10 4.53
CA LEU A 97 -10.87 4.28 5.41
C LEU A 97 -11.21 5.13 6.64
N TYR A 98 -12.00 6.21 6.49
CA TYR A 98 -12.47 6.96 7.66
C TYR A 98 -13.28 6.07 8.60
N GLN A 99 -14.23 5.28 8.08
CA GLN A 99 -15.00 4.35 8.89
C GLN A 99 -14.10 3.34 9.61
N LEU A 100 -13.10 2.78 8.91
CA LEU A 100 -12.15 1.86 9.54
C LEU A 100 -11.37 2.52 10.68
N MET A 101 -10.97 3.79 10.53
CA MET A 101 -10.25 4.49 11.61
C MET A 101 -11.15 4.77 12.81
N ASP A 102 -12.42 5.14 12.57
CA ASP A 102 -13.42 5.32 13.63
C ASP A 102 -13.68 3.99 14.36
N ASP A 103 -13.82 2.89 13.61
CA ASP A 103 -13.97 1.55 14.17
C ASP A 103 -12.76 1.20 15.03
N LEU A 104 -11.53 1.37 14.52
CA LEU A 104 -10.30 1.08 15.28
C LEU A 104 -10.19 1.91 16.57
N ALA A 105 -10.52 3.20 16.52
CA ALA A 105 -10.53 4.06 17.70
C ALA A 105 -11.59 3.62 18.73
N PHE A 106 -12.77 3.20 18.25
CA PHE A 106 -13.79 2.62 19.11
C PHE A 106 -13.30 1.32 19.76
N TRP A 107 -12.66 0.42 19.01
CA TRP A 107 -12.14 -0.85 19.55
C TRP A 107 -11.00 -0.63 20.55
N GLU A 108 -10.13 0.37 20.35
CA GLU A 108 -9.07 0.72 21.30
C GLU A 108 -9.65 1.17 22.66
N ASP A 109 -10.74 1.93 22.67
CA ASP A 109 -11.45 2.34 23.89
C ASP A 109 -12.27 1.20 24.50
N ALA A 110 -12.93 0.39 23.65
CA ALA A 110 -13.86 -0.66 24.11
C ALA A 110 -13.16 -1.93 24.59
N TRP A 111 -11.92 -2.21 24.15
CA TRP A 111 -11.15 -3.40 24.55
C TRP A 111 -10.09 -3.01 25.59
N ASP A 112 -10.54 -2.91 26.84
CA ASP A 112 -9.69 -2.73 28.03
C ASP A 112 -8.95 -4.05 28.34
N TYR A 113 -7.65 -4.11 28.01
CA TYR A 113 -6.72 -5.18 28.44
C TYR A 113 -5.45 -4.58 29.06
#